data_AF-A0A2E2MUG3-F1
#
_entry.id   AF-A0A2E2MUG3-F1
#
_cell.length_a   1.000
_cell.length_b   1.000
_cell.length_c   1.000
_cell.angle_alpha   90.00
_cell.angle_beta   90.00
_cell.angle_gamma   90.00
#
_symmetry.space_group_name_H-M   'P 1'
#
loop_
_entity.id
_entity.type
_entity.pdbx_description
1 polymer ?
#
loop_
_entity_poly.entity_id
_entity_poly.type
_entity_poly.pdbx_seq_one_letter_code
_entity_poly.pdbx_strand_id
1 'polypeptide(L)'
;SPSAEVRGHGKGQEVLQYGKRRVLIQGIQQAGNYAIQITFNDGHDSGIFTWDYLYELGEGYTDNWISYLGRLHEAGQSREPGVQVVNLT
;
A
#
# COMPACT_ATOMS: atom_id res chain seq x y z
N SER A 1 -2.84 -0.51 -2.01
CA SER A 1 -4.31 -0.52 -2.18
C SER A 1 -4.64 -0.32 -3.65
N PRO A 2 -5.67 -0.96 -4.22
CA PRO A 2 -6.06 -0.81 -5.62
C PRO A 2 -6.88 0.46 -5.89
N SER A 3 -7.19 1.28 -4.88
CA SER A 3 -7.96 2.51 -5.06
C SER A 3 -7.17 3.58 -5.82
N ALA A 4 -7.91 4.48 -6.48
CA ALA A 4 -7.36 5.56 -7.31
C ALA A 4 -6.42 6.50 -6.54
N GLU A 5 -6.66 6.68 -5.23
CA GLU A 5 -5.81 7.50 -4.36
C GLU A 5 -4.40 6.91 -4.13
N VAL A 6 -4.24 5.59 -4.31
CA VAL A 6 -2.95 4.90 -4.16
C VAL A 6 -2.33 4.56 -5.53
N ARG A 7 -3.14 4.11 -6.50
CA ARG A 7 -2.66 3.74 -7.83
C ARG A 7 -2.51 4.91 -8.81
N GLY A 8 -3.16 6.05 -8.56
CA GLY A 8 -3.32 7.08 -9.57
C GLY A 8 -4.17 6.60 -10.76
N HIS A 9 -4.26 7.39 -11.83
CA HIS A 9 -5.09 7.09 -13.00
C HIS A 9 -4.33 6.40 -14.15
N GLY A 10 -3.09 5.92 -13.92
CA GLY A 10 -2.31 5.20 -14.92
C GLY A 10 -0.99 4.63 -14.39
N LYS A 11 -0.35 3.73 -15.15
CA LYS A 11 0.97 3.16 -14.81
C LYS A 11 1.97 4.27 -14.54
N GLY A 12 2.56 4.29 -13.35
CA GLY A 12 3.55 5.28 -12.93
C GLY A 12 2.99 6.51 -12.20
N GLN A 13 1.67 6.65 -12.06
CA GLN A 13 1.05 7.69 -11.21
C GLN A 13 0.85 7.27 -9.75
N GLU A 14 1.41 6.13 -9.36
CA GLU A 14 1.28 5.60 -8.00
C GLU A 14 2.01 6.50 -7.00
N VAL A 15 1.27 7.02 -6.03
CA VAL A 15 1.84 7.84 -4.96
C VAL A 15 2.58 6.91 -3.99
N LEU A 16 3.87 7.17 -3.79
CA LEU A 16 4.68 6.43 -2.81
C LEU A 16 4.12 6.63 -1.40
N GLN A 17 3.64 5.56 -0.79
CA GLN A 17 3.10 5.59 0.57
C GLN A 17 4.23 5.41 1.59
N TYR A 18 4.38 6.33 2.53
CA TYR A 18 5.41 6.30 3.58
C TYR A 18 4.81 6.68 4.95
N GLY A 19 5.51 6.37 6.04
CA GLY A 19 5.02 6.60 7.42
C GLY A 19 3.87 5.69 7.85
N LYS A 20 3.53 4.67 7.05
CA LYS A 20 2.35 3.81 7.22
C LYS A 20 2.63 2.47 7.92
N ARG A 21 3.78 2.27 8.58
CA ARG A 21 4.12 0.97 9.21
C ARG A 21 3.06 0.47 10.18
N ARG A 22 2.40 1.38 10.89
CA ARG A 22 1.42 1.08 11.94
C ARG A 22 -0.03 1.02 11.44
N VAL A 23 -0.24 1.06 10.13
CA VAL A 23 -1.58 0.87 9.55
C VAL A 23 -2.04 -0.57 9.82
N LEU A 24 -3.27 -0.69 10.30
CA LEU A 24 -3.92 -1.96 10.62
C LEU A 24 -5.22 -2.08 9.82
N ILE A 25 -5.63 -3.32 9.58
CA ILE A 25 -6.97 -3.62 9.09
C ILE A 25 -7.96 -3.37 10.22
N GLN A 26 -8.93 -2.50 9.99
CA GLN A 26 -10.01 -2.17 10.91
C GLN A 26 -11.28 -2.98 10.58
N GLY A 27 -11.49 -3.35 9.31
CA GLY A 27 -12.66 -4.10 8.89
C GLY A 27 -12.48 -4.78 7.54
N ILE A 28 -13.23 -5.86 7.34
CA ILE A 28 -13.32 -6.58 6.07
C ILE A 28 -14.80 -6.83 5.79
N GLN A 29 -15.24 -6.49 4.58
CA GLN A 29 -16.60 -6.71 4.12
C GLN A 29 -16.59 -7.42 2.78
N GLN A 30 -17.58 -8.29 2.53
CA GLN A 30 -17.74 -8.91 1.21
C GLN A 30 -18.20 -7.87 0.19
N ALA A 31 -17.60 -7.89 -0.99
CA ALA A 31 -18.00 -7.10 -2.15
C ALA A 31 -18.51 -8.07 -3.23
N GLY A 32 -19.77 -8.51 -3.06
CA GLY A 32 -20.31 -9.63 -3.84
C GLY A 32 -19.53 -10.93 -3.62
N ASN A 33 -19.52 -11.81 -4.62
CA ASN A 33 -18.85 -13.12 -4.53
C ASN A 33 -17.39 -13.11 -5.06
N TYR A 34 -16.88 -11.97 -5.52
CA TYR A 34 -15.63 -11.89 -6.29
C TYR A 34 -14.53 -11.06 -5.62
N ALA A 35 -14.84 -10.39 -4.50
CA ALA A 35 -13.93 -9.46 -3.85
C ALA A 35 -14.26 -9.23 -2.38
N ILE A 36 -13.32 -8.60 -1.68
CA ILE A 36 -13.52 -7.99 -0.36
C ILE A 36 -13.19 -6.50 -0.39
N GLN A 37 -13.92 -5.73 0.40
CA GLN A 37 -13.52 -4.39 0.77
C GLN A 37 -12.74 -4.44 2.09
N ILE A 38 -11.60 -3.77 2.15
CA ILE A 38 -10.77 -3.68 3.36
C ILE A 38 -10.74 -2.22 3.82
N THR A 39 -11.15 -2.00 5.07
CA THR A 39 -11.03 -0.71 5.76
C THR A 39 -9.81 -0.74 6.65
N PHE A 40 -9.01 0.33 6.60
CA PHE A 40 -7.82 0.52 7.42
C PHE A 40 -8.02 1.63 8.44
N ASN A 41 -7.28 1.55 9.54
CA ASN A 41 -7.41 2.48 10.67
C ASN A 41 -6.84 3.89 10.45
N ASP A 42 -6.23 4.16 9.30
CA ASP A 42 -5.72 5.47 8.91
C ASP A 42 -6.72 6.27 8.06
N GLY A 43 -7.98 5.82 8.00
CA GLY A 43 -9.07 6.44 7.25
C GLY A 43 -9.24 5.92 5.82
N HIS A 44 -8.40 4.98 5.38
CA HIS A 44 -8.51 4.37 4.06
C HIS A 44 -9.62 3.31 4.03
N ASP A 45 -10.72 3.55 3.32
CA ASP A 45 -11.88 2.65 3.33
C ASP A 45 -12.41 2.26 1.93
N SER A 46 -11.82 2.77 0.85
CA SER A 46 -12.38 2.65 -0.51
C SER A 46 -11.91 1.42 -1.31
N GLY A 47 -10.95 0.65 -0.79
CA GLY A 47 -10.25 -0.38 -1.56
C GLY A 47 -11.08 -1.66 -1.74
N ILE A 48 -11.41 -2.00 -3.00
CA ILE A 48 -11.98 -3.30 -3.39
C ILE A 48 -10.89 -4.22 -3.91
N PHE A 49 -10.71 -5.36 -3.26
CA PHE A 49 -9.66 -6.35 -3.53
C PHE A 49 -10.31 -7.62 -4.08
N THR A 50 -10.18 -7.85 -5.38
CA THR A 50 -10.64 -9.10 -6.01
C THR A 50 -9.79 -10.29 -5.56
N TRP A 51 -10.34 -11.50 -5.64
CA TRP A 51 -9.60 -12.73 -5.30
C TRP A 51 -8.33 -12.89 -6.14
N ASP A 52 -8.42 -12.65 -7.45
CA ASP A 52 -7.28 -12.71 -8.36
C ASP A 52 -6.20 -11.70 -7.98
N TYR A 53 -6.60 -10.49 -7.58
CA TYR A 53 -5.63 -9.46 -7.20
C TYR A 53 -4.96 -9.77 -5.85
N LEU A 54 -5.70 -10.31 -4.88
CA LEU A 54 -5.11 -10.80 -3.63
C LEU A 54 -4.12 -11.94 -3.87
N TYR A 55 -4.43 -12.84 -4.80
CA TYR A 55 -3.52 -13.90 -5.22
C TYR A 55 -2.26 -13.33 -5.88
N GLU A 56 -2.40 -12.42 -6.84
CA GLU A 56 -1.27 -11.72 -7.49
C GLU A 56 -0.36 -11.01 -6.47
N LEU A 57 -0.95 -10.33 -5.48
CA LEU A 57 -0.20 -9.69 -4.40
C LEU A 57 0.60 -10.69 -3.56
N GLY A 58 0.04 -11.87 -3.31
CA GLY A 58 0.70 -12.95 -2.59
C GLY A 58 1.88 -13.52 -3.37
N GLU A 59 1.66 -13.89 -4.63
CA GLU A 59 2.69 -14.44 -5.52
C GLU A 59 3.84 -13.46 -5.73
N GLY A 60 3.52 -12.18 -5.95
CA GLY A 60 4.50 -11.12 -6.19
C GLY A 60 5.07 -10.47 -4.93
N TYR A 61 4.75 -10.96 -3.73
CA TYR A 61 5.05 -10.27 -2.46
C TYR A 61 6.52 -9.84 -2.37
N THR A 62 7.45 -10.77 -2.56
CA THR A 62 8.89 -10.52 -2.36
C THR A 62 9.42 -9.40 -3.25
N ASP A 63 9.15 -9.49 -4.56
CA ASP A 63 9.65 -8.53 -5.54
C ASP A 63 9.01 -7.15 -5.36
N ASN A 64 7.69 -7.12 -5.14
CA ASN A 64 6.95 -5.90 -4.86
C ASN A 64 7.46 -5.23 -3.58
N TRP A 65 7.77 -6.03 -2.56
CA TRP A 65 8.26 -5.53 -1.28
C TRP A 65 9.66 -4.94 -1.38
N ILE A 66 10.59 -5.63 -2.05
CA ILE A 66 11.95 -5.13 -2.29
C ILE A 66 11.91 -3.83 -3.10
N SER A 67 11.11 -3.79 -4.17
CA SER A 67 10.92 -2.60 -5.00
C SER A 67 10.39 -1.41 -4.18
N TYR A 68 9.37 -1.65 -3.34
CA TYR A 68 8.83 -0.63 -2.44
C TYR A 68 9.88 -0.08 -1.46
N LEU A 69 10.67 -0.95 -0.83
CA LEU A 69 11.74 -0.51 0.08
C LEU A 69 12.84 0.27 -0.64
N GLY A 70 13.18 -0.11 -1.87
CA GLY A 70 14.10 0.64 -2.72
C GLY A 70 13.60 2.06 -3.00
N ARG A 71 12.33 2.19 -3.41
CA ARG A 71 11.69 3.50 -3.65
C ARG A 71 11.65 4.37 -2.39
N LEU A 72 11.42 3.80 -1.21
CA LEU A 72 11.49 4.54 0.06
C LEU A 72 12.90 5.08 0.32
N HIS A 73 13.92 4.25 0.14
CA HIS A 73 15.30 4.63 0.33
C HIS A 73 15.73 5.75 -0.64
N GLU A 74 15.42 5.62 -1.93
CA GLU A 74 15.70 6.65 -2.95
C GLU A 74 15.03 7.99 -2.64
N ALA A 75 13.82 7.94 -2.07
CA ALA A 75 13.07 9.13 -1.66
C ALA A 75 13.48 9.70 -0.29
N GLY A 76 14.41 9.08 0.44
CA GLY A 76 14.77 9.47 1.81
C GLY A 76 13.61 9.31 2.81
N GLN A 77 12.64 8.45 2.49
CA GLN A 77 11.44 8.22 3.29
C GLN A 77 11.55 6.93 4.12
N SER A 78 10.71 6.80 5.13
CA SER A 78 10.64 5.62 6.00
C SER A 78 9.22 5.07 6.09
N ARG A 79 9.10 3.78 6.42
CA ARG A 79 7.82 3.20 6.84
C ARG A 79 7.40 3.71 8.22
N GLU A 80 8.36 4.02 9.09
CA GLU A 80 8.07 4.50 10.44
C GLU A 80 7.38 5.87 10.41
N PRO A 81 6.30 6.09 11.18
CA PRO A 81 5.67 7.40 11.26
C PRO A 81 6.65 8.43 11.83
N GLY A 82 6.74 9.62 11.22
CA GLY A 82 7.49 10.75 11.76
C GLY A 82 9.03 10.64 11.67
N VAL A 83 9.57 9.63 10.98
CA VAL A 83 11.01 9.55 10.72
C VAL A 83 11.33 10.22 9.38
N GLN A 84 12.07 11.32 9.43
CA GLN A 84 12.82 11.83 8.28
C GLN A 84 14.23 11.24 8.34
N VAL A 85 14.69 10.58 7.27
CA VAL A 85 16.06 10.06 7.22
C VAL A 85 17.00 11.26 7.10
N VAL A 86 17.62 11.66 8.20
CA VAL A 86 18.64 12.72 8.20
C VAL A 86 19.96 12.10 7.72
N ASN A 87 20.35 12.43 6.49
CA ASN A 87 21.68 12.10 5.99
C ASN A 87 22.70 13.03 6.65
N LEU A 88 23.49 12.51 7.59
CA LEU A 88 24.65 13.21 8.13
C LEU A 88 25.75 13.19 7.07
N THR A 89 25.98 14.33 6.44
CA THR A 89 27.11 14.57 5.52
C THR A 89 28.36 14.97 6.30
#